data_AF-A0A329BC07-F1
#
_entry.id   AF-A0A329BC07-F1
#
_cell.length_a   1.000
_cell.length_b   1.000
_cell.length_c   1.000
_cell.angle_alpha   90.00
_cell.angle_beta   90.00
_cell.angle_gamma   90.00
#
_symmetry.space_group_name_H-M   'P 1'
#
loop_
_entity.id
_entity.type
_entity.pdbx_description
1 polymer ?
#
loop_
_entity_poly.entity_id
_entity_poly.type
_entity_poly.pdbx_seq_one_letter_code
_entity_poly.pdbx_strand_id
1 'polypeptide(L)'
;MSDEWIRQNLQDAVGAKILQSIRREGYSRHILYVPFYLPSAVEHEAALMKGDEHGHKDHQLPPTHHYHDAEVEQAVQRKKVRLQ
;
A
#
# COMPACT_ATOMS: atom_id res chain seq x y z
N MET A 1 -4.02 -3.09 -11.80
CA MET A 1 -2.92 -4.03 -11.44
C MET A 1 -3.54 -5.35 -10.98
N SER A 2 -3.23 -6.51 -11.58
CA SER A 2 -3.91 -7.78 -11.25
C SER A 2 -3.28 -8.48 -10.03
N ASP A 3 -4.08 -9.28 -9.31
CA ASP A 3 -3.61 -10.13 -8.21
C ASP A 3 -2.47 -11.07 -8.64
N GLU A 4 -2.57 -11.60 -9.86
CA GLU A 4 -1.56 -12.46 -10.48
C GLU A 4 -0.22 -11.73 -10.62
N TRP A 5 -0.26 -10.50 -11.15
CA TRP A 5 0.93 -9.66 -11.31
C TRP A 5 1.56 -9.34 -9.95
N ILE A 6 0.75 -9.04 -8.93
CA ILE A 6 1.24 -8.77 -7.58
C ILE A 6 1.94 -10.01 -7.03
N ARG A 7 1.34 -11.20 -7.10
CA ARG A 7 1.95 -12.44 -6.57
C ARG A 7 3.29 -12.76 -7.21
N GLN A 8 3.43 -12.51 -8.51
CA GLN A 8 4.67 -12.73 -9.25
C GLN A 8 5.77 -11.75 -8.85
N ASN A 9 5.44 -10.47 -8.65
CA ASN A 9 6.45 -9.42 -8.41
C ASN A 9 6.72 -9.16 -6.92
N LEU A 10 5.86 -9.62 -6.01
CA LEU A 10 5.95 -9.29 -4.58
C LEU A 10 7.24 -9.81 -3.95
N GLN A 11 7.69 -11.01 -4.31
CA GLN A 11 8.93 -11.57 -3.76
C GLN A 11 10.14 -10.69 -4.08
N ASP A 12 10.26 -10.24 -5.33
CA ASP A 12 11.39 -9.42 -5.77
C ASP A 12 11.36 -8.03 -5.13
N ALA A 13 10.17 -7.52 -4.81
CA ALA A 13 10.00 -6.22 -4.20
C ALA A 13 10.37 -6.18 -2.70
N VAL A 14 10.03 -7.22 -1.94
CA VAL A 14 10.17 -7.21 -0.46
C VAL A 14 11.09 -8.29 0.11
N GLY A 15 11.52 -9.25 -0.71
CA GLY A 15 12.29 -10.41 -0.29
C GLY A 15 11.46 -11.52 0.37
N ALA A 16 12.02 -12.73 0.42
CA ALA A 16 11.30 -13.94 0.84
C ALA A 16 10.79 -13.91 2.28
N LYS A 17 11.51 -13.23 3.19
CA LYS A 17 11.12 -13.13 4.60
C LYS A 17 9.83 -12.34 4.79
N ILE A 18 9.74 -11.17 4.13
CA ILE A 18 8.59 -10.27 4.24
C ILE A 18 7.40 -10.80 3.43
N LEU A 19 7.65 -11.45 2.28
CA LEU A 19 6.62 -12.10 1.46
C LEU A 19 5.70 -13.01 2.28
N GLN A 20 6.27 -13.81 3.18
CA GLN A 20 5.51 -14.78 3.96
C GLN A 20 4.63 -14.15 5.03
N SER A 21 5.03 -13.02 5.61
CA SER A 21 4.17 -12.24 6.50
C SER A 21 3.04 -11.60 5.70
N ILE A 22 3.35 -10.96 4.57
CA ILE A 22 2.33 -10.32 3.71
C ILE A 22 1.27 -11.33 3.23
N ARG A 23 1.68 -12.56 2.87
CA ARG A 23 0.74 -13.61 2.44
C ARG A 23 -0.15 -14.14 3.55
N ARG A 24 0.34 -14.15 4.80
CA ARG A 24 -0.37 -14.73 5.95
C ARG A 24 -1.23 -13.72 6.69
N GLU A 25 -0.69 -12.53 6.90
CA GLU A 25 -1.29 -11.45 7.66
C GLU A 25 -2.07 -10.49 6.76
N GLY A 26 -1.91 -10.62 5.44
CA GLY A 26 -2.45 -9.69 4.46
C GLY A 26 -1.50 -8.50 4.26
N TYR A 27 -1.63 -7.85 3.11
CA TYR A 27 -0.97 -6.57 2.86
C TYR A 27 -1.94 -5.45 3.23
N SER A 28 -1.75 -4.78 4.37
CA SER A 28 -2.45 -3.52 4.61
C SER A 28 -1.86 -2.48 3.67
N ARG A 29 -2.58 -2.16 2.58
CA ARG A 29 -2.20 -1.15 1.58
C ARG A 29 -1.99 0.26 2.17
N HIS A 30 -2.28 0.42 3.45
CA HIS A 30 -2.38 1.70 4.15
C HIS A 30 -1.07 2.19 4.73
N ILE A 31 -0.06 1.33 4.93
CA ILE A 31 1.22 1.75 5.52
C ILE A 31 2.09 2.57 4.56
N LEU A 32 1.94 2.42 3.24
CA LEU A 32 2.82 3.12 2.29
C LEU A 32 2.35 4.52 1.84
N TYR A 33 1.08 4.90 2.06
CA TYR A 33 0.57 6.17 1.49
C TYR A 33 -0.54 6.88 2.27
N VAL A 34 -0.66 6.68 3.59
CA VAL A 34 -1.29 7.73 4.41
C VAL A 34 -0.17 8.66 4.87
N PRO A 35 0.05 9.83 4.22
CA PRO A 35 1.01 10.76 4.74
C PRO A 35 0.74 11.03 6.21
N PHE A 36 1.77 10.94 7.06
CA PHE A 36 1.65 11.15 8.51
C PHE A 36 1.11 12.53 8.90
N TYR A 37 1.02 13.46 7.95
CA TYR A 37 0.38 14.76 8.14
C TYR A 37 -1.15 14.75 7.95
N LEU A 38 -1.74 13.66 7.47
CA LEU A 38 -3.19 13.53 7.33
C LEU A 38 -3.80 13.10 8.67
N PRO A 39 -4.95 13.70 9.08
CA PRO A 39 -5.67 13.27 10.27
C PRO A 39 -6.00 11.77 10.30
N SER A 40 -6.23 11.16 9.13
CA SER A 40 -6.50 9.73 8.99
C SER A 40 -5.33 8.84 9.44
N ALA A 41 -4.10 9.35 9.50
CA ALA A 41 -2.96 8.60 10.05
C ALA A 41 -3.12 8.36 11.56
N VAL A 42 -3.62 9.35 12.30
CA VAL A 42 -3.85 9.28 13.75
C VAL A 42 -4.97 8.31 14.08
N GLU A 43 -6.02 8.30 13.25
CA GLU A 43 -7.14 7.37 13.40
C GLU A 43 -6.70 5.92 13.10
N HIS A 44 -5.85 5.73 12.09
CA HIS A 44 -5.24 4.43 11.78
C HIS A 44 -4.37 3.90 12.93
N GLU A 45 -3.56 4.75 13.55
CA GLU A 45 -2.77 4.39 14.74
C GLU A 45 -3.68 3.97 15.90
N ALA A 46 -4.75 4.74 16.16
CA ALA A 46 -5.70 4.42 17.21
C ALA A 46 -6.46 3.10 16.96
N ALA A 47 -6.78 2.79 15.71
CA ALA A 47 -7.42 1.53 15.31
C ALA A 47 -6.46 0.34 15.47
N LEU A 48 -5.19 0.50 15.08
CA LEU A 48 -4.12 -0.49 15.29
C LEU A 48 -3.95 -0.82 16.78
N MET A 49 -3.90 0.21 17.64
CA MET A 49 -3.77 0.01 19.09
C MET A 49 -4.98 -0.69 19.72
N LYS A 50 -6.14 -0.66 19.05
CA LYS A 50 -7.38 -1.35 19.48
C LYS A 50 -7.58 -2.72 18.83
N GLY A 51 -6.74 -3.10 17.87
CA GLY A 51 -6.90 -4.32 17.08
C GLY A 51 -8.11 -4.32 16.14
N ASP A 52 -8.61 -3.14 15.76
CA ASP A 52 -9.75 -2.96 14.85
C ASP A 52 -9.34 -2.27 13.54
N GLU A 53 -8.25 -2.75 12.93
CA GLU A 53 -7.66 -2.20 11.71
C GLU A 53 -8.56 -2.30 10.47
N HIS A 54 -9.70 -2.98 10.58
CA HIS A 54 -10.60 -3.29 9.47
C HIS A 54 -12.03 -2.76 9.67
N GLY A 55 -12.40 -2.31 10.87
CA GLY A 55 -13.74 -1.80 11.18
C GLY A 55 -13.93 -0.29 10.96
N HIS A 56 -12.85 0.45 10.67
CA HIS A 56 -12.93 1.90 10.47
C HIS A 56 -13.22 2.27 9.00
N LYS A 57 -14.03 3.31 8.80
CA LYS A 57 -14.41 3.83 7.47
C LYS A 57 -13.28 4.57 6.74
N ASP A 58 -12.12 4.66 7.38
CA ASP A 58 -11.09 5.66 7.12
C ASP A 58 -10.03 5.20 6.11
N HIS A 59 -10.47 4.42 5.12
CA HIS A 59 -9.71 4.18 3.90
C HIS A 59 -9.96 5.26 2.83
N GLN A 60 -10.73 6.30 3.17
CA GLN A 60 -10.95 7.44 2.30
C GLN A 60 -9.79 8.42 2.44
N LEU A 61 -8.78 8.24 1.59
CA LEU A 61 -7.80 9.28 1.36
C LEU A 61 -8.50 10.48 0.68
N PRO A 62 -8.01 11.72 0.87
CA PRO A 62 -8.47 12.83 0.04
C PRO A 62 -8.24 12.49 -1.44
N PRO A 63 -9.11 12.88 -2.38
CA PRO A 63 -8.95 12.61 -3.82
C PRO A 63 -7.55 12.94 -4.37
N THR A 64 -6.87 13.93 -3.78
CA THR A 64 -5.50 14.34 -4.10
C THR A 64 -4.42 13.29 -3.78
N HIS A 65 -4.76 12.25 -3.03
CA HIS A 65 -3.88 11.18 -2.58
C HIS A 65 -4.31 9.80 -3.12
N HIS A 66 -5.35 9.75 -3.96
CA HIS A 66 -5.68 8.56 -4.71
C HIS A 66 -4.77 8.48 -5.94
N TYR A 67 -3.95 7.44 -6.03
CA TYR A 67 -3.27 7.10 -7.28
C TYR A 67 -4.15 6.13 -8.06
N HIS A 68 -4.55 6.54 -9.25
CA HIS A 68 -5.26 5.68 -10.19
C HIS A 68 -4.25 4.71 -10.82
N ASP A 69 -4.73 3.54 -11.25
CA ASP A 69 -3.88 2.52 -11.88
C ASP A 69 -3.01 3.08 -13.02
N ALA A 70 -3.55 3.99 -13.83
CA ALA A 70 -2.83 4.65 -14.91
C ALA A 70 -1.68 5.55 -14.42
N GLU A 71 -1.86 6.24 -13.29
CA GLU A 71 -0.83 7.12 -12.71
C GLU A 71 0.32 6.28 -12.12
N VAL A 72 -0.02 5.16 -11.49
CA VAL A 72 0.94 4.17 -10.99
C VAL A 72 1.74 3.56 -12.14
N GLU A 73 1.07 3.14 -13.21
CA GLU A 73 1.73 2.57 -14.39
C GLU A 73 2.73 3.55 -15.02
N GLN A 74 2.33 4.81 -15.20
CA GLN A 74 3.23 5.85 -15.71
C GLN A 74 4.43 6.07 -14.78
N ALA A 75 4.22 6.10 -13.46
CA ALA A 75 5.31 6.27 -12.49
C ALA A 75 6.31 5.11 -12.55
N VAL A 76 5.81 3.87 -12.67
CA VAL A 76 6.64 2.67 -12.85
C VAL A 76 7.45 2.77 -14.13
N GLN A 77 6.84 3.19 -15.25
CA GLN A 77 7.53 3.32 -16.52
C GLN A 77 8.63 4.41 -16.47
N ARG A 78 8.35 5.57 -15.87
CA ARG A 78 9.35 6.62 -15.64
C ARG A 78 10.54 6.10 -14.82
N LYS A 79 10.27 5.31 -13.77
CA LYS A 79 11.33 4.71 -12.95
C LYS A 79 12.15 3.69 -13.74
N LYS A 80 11.52 2.82 -14.54
CA LYS A 80 12.21 1.85 -15.40
C LYS A 80 13.18 2.54 -16.36
N VAL A 81 12.73 3.59 -17.05
CA VAL A 81 13.59 4.38 -17.96
C VAL A 81 14.80 4.96 -17.24
N ARG A 82 14.63 5.47 -16.01
CA ARG A 82 15.74 6.05 -15.24
C ARG A 82 16.78 5.02 -14.76
N LEU A 83 16.39 3.75 -14.65
CA LEU A 83 17.25 2.67 -14.16
C LEU A 83 17.95 1.89 -15.29
N GLN A 84 17.70 2.26 -16.55
CA GLN A 84 18.38 1.77 -17.75
C GLN A 84 19.50 2.73 -18.15
#